data_AF-A0A7R9UGS7-F1
#
_entry.id   AF-A0A7R9UGS7-F1
#
_cell.length_a   1.000
_cell.length_b   1.000
_cell.length_c   1.000
_cell.angle_alpha   90.00
_cell.angle_beta   90.00
_cell.angle_gamma   90.00
#
_symmetry.space_group_name_H-M   'P 1'
#
loop_
_entity.id
_entity.type
_entity.pdbx_description
1 polymer ?
#
loop_
_entity_poly.entity_id
_entity_poly.type
_entity_poly.pdbx_seq_one_letter_code
_entity_poly.pdbx_strand_id
1 'polypeptide(L)'
;MAAAKPLAALCQSSEVDETIPSDAAVRSARCILESTYKEELEEEPPSNQFDTAPLDGDAEIQRLKEELEKERALRRDAQRKESHYKRKFEESVSALEGFGSEMGELAEDLRISFTSFTISDIGLFLVTPGNYYLAFNVGAPRHFLAPECAELVGKDKHFTPYYILGRITDIERRTAGPPEEPESNPYHLPEGVEFCVVYLESIAEELTEFEVE
;
A
#
# COMPACT_ATOMS: atom_id res chain seq x y z
N MET A 1 -22.32 14.41 59.74
CA MET A 1 -21.05 15.17 59.58
C MET A 1 -20.21 14.37 58.58
N ALA A 2 -19.90 14.76 57.35
CA ALA A 2 -20.05 15.96 56.53
C ALA A 2 -20.28 15.49 55.06
N ALA A 3 -21.28 16.00 54.33
CA ALA A 3 -21.22 17.02 53.26
C ALA A 3 -20.37 16.61 52.02
N ALA A 4 -20.98 16.17 50.92
CA ALA A 4 -21.43 16.96 49.73
C ALA A 4 -20.31 17.11 48.66
N LYS A 5 -20.35 16.33 47.56
CA LYS A 5 -20.95 16.58 46.21
C LYS A 5 -19.94 17.13 45.17
N PRO A 6 -20.20 17.00 43.84
CA PRO A 6 -19.22 16.67 42.80
C PRO A 6 -18.99 17.79 41.75
N LEU A 7 -18.04 17.60 40.82
CA LEU A 7 -17.86 18.36 39.56
C LEU A 7 -17.11 17.44 38.58
N ALA A 8 -17.64 17.06 37.41
CA ALA A 8 -17.99 17.84 36.21
C ALA A 8 -16.77 18.47 35.50
N ALA A 9 -16.61 18.05 34.25
CA ALA A 9 -15.72 18.46 33.17
C ALA A 9 -15.15 19.89 33.20
N LEU A 10 -13.91 20.03 32.72
CA LEU A 10 -13.55 21.10 31.79
C LEU A 10 -12.31 20.73 30.97
N CYS A 11 -12.43 20.84 29.64
CA CYS A 11 -11.34 20.98 28.69
C CYS A 11 -10.36 22.06 29.13
N GLN A 12 -9.06 21.79 29.05
CA GLN A 12 -8.07 22.80 28.70
C GLN A 12 -7.01 22.19 27.78
N SER A 13 -7.04 22.68 26.55
CA SER A 13 -6.01 22.68 25.54
C SER A 13 -4.66 23.13 26.12
N SER A 14 -3.60 22.37 25.87
CA SER A 14 -2.23 22.88 25.88
C SER A 14 -1.68 22.76 24.47
N GLU A 15 -1.54 23.93 23.86
CA GLU A 15 -0.95 24.20 22.56
C GLU A 15 0.46 23.58 22.50
N VAL A 16 0.72 22.74 21.50
CA VAL A 16 2.08 22.35 21.14
C VAL A 16 2.57 23.42 20.17
N ASP A 17 3.34 24.35 20.71
CA ASP A 17 4.01 25.42 19.99
C ASP A 17 4.96 24.81 18.95
N GLU A 18 4.60 24.87 17.67
CA GLU A 18 5.48 24.56 16.55
C GLU A 18 6.60 25.62 16.51
N THR A 19 7.63 25.38 17.32
CA THR A 19 8.83 26.20 17.31
C THR A 19 9.61 25.89 16.04
N ILE A 20 9.44 26.75 15.03
CA ILE A 20 10.27 26.81 13.82
C ILE A 20 11.74 26.79 14.27
N PRO A 21 12.57 25.82 13.81
CA PRO A 21 13.97 25.76 14.24
C PRO A 21 14.67 27.06 13.82
N SER A 22 15.22 27.77 14.81
CA SER A 22 15.92 29.03 14.57
C SER A 22 17.05 28.84 13.57
N ASP A 23 17.28 29.87 12.74
CA ASP A 23 18.31 29.99 11.71
C ASP A 23 19.73 29.62 12.23
N ALA A 24 19.96 29.66 13.55
CA ALA A 24 21.20 29.20 14.19
C ALA A 24 21.40 27.67 14.13
N ALA A 25 20.33 26.87 14.24
CA ALA A 25 20.42 25.41 14.20
C ALA A 25 20.72 24.90 12.78
N VAL A 26 20.15 25.54 11.77
CA VAL A 26 20.42 25.24 10.35
C VAL A 26 21.84 25.64 9.96
N ARG A 27 22.36 26.75 10.47
CA ARG A 27 23.76 27.16 10.26
C ARG A 27 24.76 26.24 10.96
N SER A 28 24.43 25.73 12.15
CA SER A 28 25.30 24.80 12.88
C SER A 28 25.40 23.43 12.19
N ALA A 29 24.30 22.92 11.63
CA ALA A 29 24.31 21.66 10.88
C ALA A 29 25.11 21.77 9.57
N ARG A 30 25.10 22.94 8.93
CA ARG A 30 25.87 23.19 7.71
C ARG A 30 27.38 23.27 7.95
N CYS A 31 27.83 23.81 9.10
CA CYS A 31 29.25 23.84 9.45
C CYS A 31 29.84 22.45 9.71
N ILE A 32 29.05 21.52 10.27
CA ILE A 32 29.53 20.17 10.60
C ILE A 32 29.68 19.31 9.32
N LEU A 33 28.82 19.49 8.32
CA LEU A 33 28.92 18.79 7.04
C LEU A 33 30.02 19.34 6.12
N GLU A 34 30.31 20.65 6.16
CA GLU A 34 31.42 21.22 5.39
C GLU A 34 32.80 20.89 5.98
N SER A 35 32.90 20.57 7.29
CA SER A 35 34.17 20.14 7.89
C SER A 35 34.52 18.68 7.64
N THR A 36 33.53 17.77 7.56
CA THR A 36 33.78 16.35 7.27
C THR A 36 34.10 16.09 5.80
N TYR A 37 33.65 16.93 4.87
CA TYR A 37 33.99 16.80 3.45
C TYR A 37 35.35 17.41 3.05
N LYS A 38 36.06 18.06 3.98
CA LYS A 38 37.35 18.73 3.70
C LYS A 38 38.59 17.97 4.20
N GLU A 39 38.42 16.94 5.02
CA GLU A 39 39.53 16.13 5.55
C GLU A 39 39.89 14.91 4.69
N GLU A 40 39.10 14.58 3.66
CA GLU A 40 39.38 13.43 2.75
C GLU A 40 40.06 13.82 1.44
N LEU A 41 40.67 15.02 1.33
CA LEU A 41 41.18 15.55 0.05
C LEU A 41 42.65 16.02 0.08
N GLU A 42 43.50 15.42 0.92
CA GLU A 42 44.96 15.60 0.88
C GLU A 42 45.73 14.27 1.06
N GLU A 43 45.26 13.15 0.49
CA GLU A 43 46.16 12.03 0.20
C GLU A 43 46.81 12.24 -1.19
N GLU A 44 48.08 12.65 -1.17
CA GLU A 44 48.96 12.70 -2.33
C GLU A 44 48.89 11.37 -3.11
N PRO A 45 48.61 11.37 -4.43
CA PRO A 45 48.57 10.13 -5.19
C PRO A 45 49.98 9.53 -5.25
N PRO A 46 50.13 8.20 -5.12
CA PRO A 46 51.41 7.57 -5.40
C PRO A 46 51.81 7.92 -6.84
N SER A 47 53.09 8.24 -7.04
CA SER A 47 53.68 8.52 -8.35
C SER A 47 53.54 7.29 -9.26
N ASN A 48 52.37 7.12 -9.86
CA ASN A 48 52.12 6.12 -10.86
C ASN A 48 52.79 6.60 -12.14
N GLN A 49 53.88 5.93 -12.49
CA GLN A 49 54.33 5.81 -13.87
C GLN A 49 53.21 5.15 -14.66
N PHE A 50 52.25 5.94 -15.13
CA PHE A 50 51.31 5.49 -16.14
C PHE A 50 52.04 5.50 -17.46
N ASP A 51 52.42 4.32 -17.92
CA ASP A 51 52.53 4.04 -19.34
C ASP A 51 51.21 4.46 -19.99
N THR A 52 51.19 5.61 -20.66
CA THR A 52 50.06 6.05 -21.46
C THR A 52 50.00 5.17 -22.71
N ALA A 53 49.50 3.95 -22.55
CA ALA A 53 48.91 3.23 -23.66
C ALA A 53 47.74 4.07 -24.21
N PRO A 54 47.62 4.27 -25.53
CA PRO A 54 46.48 4.98 -26.10
C PRO A 54 45.21 4.18 -25.82
N LEU A 55 44.48 4.55 -24.78
CA LEU A 55 43.13 4.07 -24.56
C LEU A 55 42.26 4.78 -25.59
N ASP A 56 41.71 4.01 -26.52
CA ASP A 56 40.79 4.43 -27.57
C ASP A 56 39.47 4.92 -26.94
N GLY A 57 39.51 6.11 -26.34
CA GLY A 57 38.41 6.72 -25.59
C GLY A 57 37.16 6.92 -26.45
N ASP A 58 37.31 6.96 -27.77
CA ASP A 58 36.21 7.07 -28.71
C ASP A 58 35.36 5.79 -28.74
N ALA A 59 35.96 4.61 -28.55
CA ALA A 59 35.23 3.35 -28.50
C ALA A 59 34.39 3.21 -27.22
N GLU A 60 34.91 3.67 -26.08
CA GLU A 60 34.17 3.64 -24.80
C GLU A 60 33.03 4.68 -24.78
N ILE A 61 33.28 5.87 -25.34
CA ILE A 61 32.24 6.89 -25.56
C ILE A 61 31.13 6.36 -26.50
N GLN A 62 31.47 5.59 -27.53
CA GLN A 62 30.48 4.96 -28.41
C GLN A 62 29.62 3.94 -27.68
N ARG A 63 30.21 3.08 -26.84
CA ARG A 63 29.47 2.10 -26.03
C ARG A 63 28.47 2.76 -25.08
N LEU A 64 28.90 3.80 -24.35
CA LEU A 64 28.03 4.53 -23.43
C LEU A 64 26.89 5.25 -24.16
N LYS A 65 27.13 5.76 -25.37
CA LYS A 65 26.07 6.36 -26.21
C LYS A 65 25.03 5.31 -26.63
N GLU A 66 25.47 4.12 -27.05
CA GLU A 66 24.57 3.02 -27.42
C GLU A 66 23.75 2.53 -26.22
N GLU A 67 24.36 2.43 -25.04
CA GLU A 67 23.66 2.02 -23.81
C GLU A 67 22.60 3.03 -23.39
N LEU A 68 22.92 4.33 -23.44
CA LEU A 68 21.96 5.40 -23.17
C LEU A 68 20.80 5.41 -24.17
N GLU A 69 21.06 5.09 -25.45
CA GLU A 69 20.03 4.98 -26.46
C GLU A 69 19.10 3.78 -26.23
N LYS A 70 19.66 2.62 -25.83
CA LYS A 70 18.89 1.44 -25.43
C LYS A 70 18.01 1.73 -24.22
N GLU A 71 18.53 2.41 -23.19
CA GLU A 71 17.75 2.79 -22.01
C GLU A 71 16.59 3.73 -22.38
N ARG A 72 16.85 4.72 -23.26
CA ARG A 72 15.80 5.62 -23.77
C ARG A 72 14.76 4.88 -24.60
N ALA A 73 15.15 3.88 -25.38
CA ALA A 73 14.20 3.04 -26.12
C ALA A 73 13.33 2.22 -25.17
N LEU A 74 13.92 1.59 -24.15
CA LEU A 74 13.19 0.83 -23.14
C LEU A 74 12.16 1.69 -22.38
N ARG A 75 12.52 2.92 -22.00
CA ARG A 75 11.58 3.87 -21.38
C ARG A 75 10.42 4.23 -22.30
N ARG A 76 10.67 4.45 -23.59
CA ARG A 76 9.62 4.73 -24.58
C ARG A 76 8.65 3.54 -24.72
N ASP A 77 9.16 2.32 -24.73
CA ASP A 77 8.32 1.12 -24.82
C ASP A 77 7.53 0.87 -23.54
N ALA A 78 8.12 1.14 -22.36
CA ALA A 78 7.40 1.10 -21.09
C ALA A 78 6.24 2.11 -21.07
N GLN A 79 6.49 3.35 -21.49
CA GLN A 79 5.46 4.39 -21.56
C GLN A 79 4.34 4.04 -22.57
N ARG A 80 4.68 3.41 -23.70
CA ARG A 80 3.69 2.90 -24.66
C ARG A 80 2.82 1.81 -24.06
N LYS A 81 3.42 0.86 -23.34
CA LYS A 81 2.69 -0.21 -22.65
C LYS A 81 1.76 0.38 -21.59
N GLU A 82 2.26 1.29 -20.76
CA GLU A 82 1.46 1.98 -19.74
C GLU A 82 0.26 2.71 -20.36
N SER A 83 0.48 3.45 -21.45
CA SER A 83 -0.59 4.12 -22.20
C SER A 83 -1.61 3.14 -22.79
N HIS A 84 -1.15 1.96 -23.25
CA HIS A 84 -2.03 0.92 -23.78
C HIS A 84 -2.91 0.32 -22.67
N TYR A 85 -2.33 -0.04 -21.52
CA TYR A 85 -3.09 -0.56 -20.38
C TYR A 85 -4.09 0.47 -19.86
N LYS A 86 -3.69 1.74 -19.77
CA LYS A 86 -4.58 2.82 -19.34
C LYS A 86 -5.78 2.97 -20.29
N ARG A 87 -5.56 2.99 -21.61
CA ARG A 87 -6.65 3.06 -22.60
C ARG A 87 -7.57 1.85 -22.51
N LYS A 88 -7.02 0.64 -22.41
CA LYS A 88 -7.83 -0.58 -22.25
C LYS A 88 -8.68 -0.55 -20.98
N PHE A 89 -8.13 -0.02 -19.90
CA PHE A 89 -8.86 0.15 -18.66
C PHE A 89 -10.01 1.15 -18.83
N GLU A 90 -9.73 2.34 -19.38
CA GLU A 90 -10.75 3.37 -19.66
C GLU A 90 -11.86 2.83 -20.59
N GLU A 91 -11.49 2.11 -21.65
CA GLU A 91 -12.44 1.48 -22.57
C GLU A 91 -13.35 0.45 -21.87
N SER A 92 -12.78 -0.33 -20.94
CA SER A 92 -13.54 -1.31 -20.15
C SER A 92 -14.49 -0.63 -19.18
N VAL A 93 -14.07 0.48 -18.55
CA VAL A 93 -14.92 1.30 -17.68
C VAL A 93 -16.07 1.92 -18.46
N SER A 94 -15.81 2.53 -19.61
CA SER A 94 -16.86 3.10 -20.46
C SER A 94 -17.82 2.04 -21.01
N ALA A 95 -17.34 0.82 -21.29
CA ALA A 95 -18.20 -0.29 -21.68
C ALA A 95 -19.15 -0.71 -20.56
N LEU A 96 -18.70 -0.66 -19.30
CA LEU A 96 -19.53 -0.95 -18.13
C LEU A 96 -20.55 0.16 -17.85
N GLU A 97 -20.18 1.43 -18.04
CA GLU A 97 -21.10 2.57 -17.88
C GLU A 97 -22.31 2.50 -18.84
N GLY A 98 -22.17 1.83 -19.99
CA GLY A 98 -23.25 1.61 -20.95
C GLY A 98 -24.36 0.64 -20.48
N PHE A 99 -24.13 -0.15 -19.43
CA PHE A 99 -25.11 -1.10 -18.89
C PHE A 99 -25.99 -0.51 -17.75
N GLY A 100 -25.71 0.73 -17.33
CA GLY A 100 -26.22 1.31 -16.08
C GLY A 100 -27.68 1.81 -16.03
N SER A 101 -28.49 1.68 -17.09
CA SER A 101 -29.84 2.29 -17.08
C SER A 101 -30.98 1.39 -16.61
N GLU A 102 -30.83 0.06 -16.61
CA GLU A 102 -31.85 -0.89 -16.09
C GLU A 102 -31.34 -1.79 -14.95
N MET A 103 -30.01 -1.94 -14.82
CA MET A 103 -29.34 -2.71 -13.77
C MET A 103 -28.78 -1.84 -12.62
N GLY A 104 -29.01 -0.52 -12.66
CA GLY A 104 -28.28 0.46 -11.84
C GLY A 104 -28.39 0.25 -10.33
N GLU A 105 -29.51 -0.25 -9.82
CA GLU A 105 -29.70 -0.45 -8.37
C GLU A 105 -29.01 -1.75 -7.88
N LEU A 106 -29.15 -2.85 -8.64
CA LEU A 106 -28.50 -4.14 -8.33
C LEU A 106 -26.99 -4.17 -8.62
N ALA A 107 -26.53 -3.41 -9.61
CA ALA A 107 -25.11 -3.32 -9.95
C ALA A 107 -24.30 -2.54 -8.89
N GLU A 108 -24.95 -1.61 -8.16
CA GLU A 108 -24.33 -0.97 -7.01
C GLU A 108 -24.21 -1.94 -5.82
N ASP A 109 -25.21 -2.80 -5.63
CA ASP A 109 -25.21 -3.81 -4.55
C ASP A 109 -24.20 -4.96 -4.76
N LEU A 110 -23.78 -5.21 -6.01
CA LEU A 110 -22.83 -6.27 -6.39
C LEU A 110 -21.41 -5.75 -6.72
N ARG A 111 -21.12 -4.49 -6.42
CA ARG A 111 -19.81 -3.89 -6.71
C ARG A 111 -18.76 -4.29 -5.69
N ILE A 112 -17.60 -4.74 -6.18
CA ILE A 112 -16.42 -5.00 -5.34
C ILE A 112 -15.80 -3.68 -4.90
N SER A 113 -15.73 -3.46 -3.59
CA SER A 113 -15.00 -2.37 -2.96
C SER A 113 -13.51 -2.66 -2.91
N PHE A 114 -12.70 -1.68 -3.31
CA PHE A 114 -11.24 -1.78 -3.29
C PHE A 114 -10.53 -0.53 -2.74
N THR A 115 -11.20 0.61 -2.63
CA THR A 115 -10.58 1.84 -2.08
C THR A 115 -10.85 2.03 -0.59
N SER A 116 -12.05 1.67 -0.16
CA SER A 116 -12.56 1.82 1.20
C SER A 116 -13.51 0.67 1.45
N PHE A 117 -13.49 0.12 2.66
CA PHE A 117 -14.37 -0.96 3.05
C PHE A 117 -15.41 -0.42 4.02
N THR A 118 -16.68 -0.60 3.67
CA THR A 118 -17.81 -0.32 4.56
C THR A 118 -18.64 -1.57 4.77
N ILE A 119 -19.47 -1.55 5.81
CA ILE A 119 -20.42 -2.65 6.05
C ILE A 119 -21.35 -2.74 4.84
N SER A 120 -21.67 -3.97 4.45
CA SER A 120 -22.44 -4.33 3.26
C SER A 120 -21.70 -4.23 1.92
N ASP A 121 -20.47 -3.75 1.86
CA ASP A 121 -19.68 -3.80 0.62
C ASP A 121 -19.22 -5.21 0.29
N ILE A 122 -19.00 -5.50 -1.00
CA ILE A 122 -18.34 -6.76 -1.40
C ILE A 122 -16.83 -6.57 -1.34
N GLY A 123 -16.17 -7.40 -0.54
CA GLY A 123 -14.72 -7.44 -0.44
C GLY A 123 -14.13 -8.65 -1.18
N LEU A 124 -13.04 -8.42 -1.92
CA LEU A 124 -12.21 -9.48 -2.49
C LEU A 124 -10.98 -9.67 -1.62
N PHE A 125 -10.69 -10.90 -1.22
CA PHE A 125 -9.55 -11.25 -0.38
C PHE A 125 -8.69 -12.30 -1.09
N LEU A 126 -7.38 -12.12 -1.02
CA LEU A 126 -6.40 -12.96 -1.68
C LEU A 126 -5.49 -13.61 -0.63
N VAL A 127 -5.12 -14.86 -0.86
CA VAL A 127 -4.17 -15.56 0.01
C VAL A 127 -2.78 -14.93 -0.10
N THR A 128 -2.16 -14.70 1.03
CA THR A 128 -0.77 -14.23 1.12
C THR A 128 0.19 -15.40 1.35
N PRO A 129 1.51 -15.23 1.12
CA PRO A 129 2.50 -16.26 1.42
C PRO A 129 2.50 -16.71 2.90
N GLY A 130 1.97 -15.89 3.81
CA GLY A 130 1.82 -16.23 5.23
C GLY A 130 0.57 -17.05 5.58
N ASN A 131 -0.15 -17.57 4.58
CA ASN A 131 -1.41 -18.34 4.74
C ASN A 131 -2.55 -17.56 5.42
N TYR A 132 -2.50 -16.23 5.42
CA TYR A 132 -3.63 -15.38 5.79
C TYR A 132 -4.19 -14.68 4.55
N TYR A 133 -5.46 -14.33 4.59
CA TYR A 133 -6.14 -13.63 3.50
C TYR A 133 -6.09 -12.12 3.73
N LEU A 134 -5.65 -11.39 2.72
CA LEU A 134 -5.56 -9.93 2.72
C LEU A 134 -6.52 -9.36 1.68
N ALA A 135 -7.23 -8.30 2.03
CA ALA A 135 -8.14 -7.63 1.11
C ALA A 135 -7.37 -7.08 -0.10
N PHE A 136 -7.96 -7.21 -1.28
CA PHE A 136 -7.51 -6.55 -2.48
C PHE A 136 -7.91 -5.08 -2.39
N ASN A 137 -6.93 -4.20 -2.20
CA ASN A 137 -7.20 -2.81 -1.92
C ASN A 137 -6.20 -1.85 -2.59
N VAL A 138 -6.63 -0.61 -2.82
CA VAL A 138 -5.82 0.51 -3.28
C VAL A 138 -5.90 1.61 -2.23
N GLY A 139 -4.81 1.84 -1.50
CA GLY A 139 -4.72 2.93 -0.51
C GLY A 139 -5.25 2.63 0.90
N ALA A 140 -5.87 1.47 1.13
CA ALA A 140 -6.35 1.01 2.45
C ALA A 140 -5.61 -0.23 3.00
N PRO A 141 -4.29 -0.18 3.25
CA PRO A 141 -3.49 -1.37 3.57
C PRO A 141 -3.94 -2.01 4.90
N ARG A 142 -3.64 -3.32 5.09
CA ARG A 142 -3.81 -4.08 6.35
C ARG A 142 -5.25 -4.43 6.74
N HIS A 143 -6.07 -4.80 5.76
CA HIS A 143 -7.39 -5.42 5.99
C HIS A 143 -7.27 -6.93 5.84
N PHE A 144 -7.30 -7.64 6.96
CA PHE A 144 -7.17 -9.10 7.02
C PHE A 144 -8.54 -9.75 7.14
N LEU A 145 -8.69 -10.94 6.58
CA LEU A 145 -9.90 -11.73 6.80
C LEU A 145 -9.90 -12.31 8.21
N ALA A 146 -11.08 -12.33 8.83
CA ALA A 146 -11.32 -13.02 10.08
C ALA A 146 -11.04 -14.53 9.95
N PRO A 147 -10.38 -15.17 10.95
CA PRO A 147 -10.08 -16.59 10.91
C PRO A 147 -11.33 -17.47 10.80
N GLU A 148 -12.45 -17.05 11.40
CA GLU A 148 -13.74 -17.75 11.33
C GLU A 148 -14.27 -17.82 9.90
N CYS A 149 -14.07 -16.77 9.10
CA CYS A 149 -14.46 -16.74 7.70
C CYS A 149 -13.52 -17.60 6.84
N ALA A 150 -12.25 -17.73 7.22
CA ALA A 150 -11.30 -18.61 6.52
C ALA A 150 -11.68 -20.10 6.65
N GLU A 151 -12.40 -20.50 7.71
CA GLU A 151 -12.93 -21.86 7.86
C GLU A 151 -14.06 -22.20 6.87
N LEU A 152 -14.60 -21.21 6.16
CA LEU A 152 -15.61 -21.38 5.12
C LEU A 152 -14.99 -21.72 3.75
N VAL A 153 -13.67 -21.69 3.63
CA VAL A 153 -12.95 -22.06 2.41
C VAL A 153 -13.29 -23.49 1.99
N GLY A 154 -13.73 -23.64 0.74
CA GLY A 154 -14.14 -24.92 0.13
C GLY A 154 -15.57 -25.34 0.46
N LYS A 155 -16.29 -24.61 1.33
CA LYS A 155 -17.71 -24.86 1.61
C LYS A 155 -18.65 -24.08 0.67
N ASP A 156 -18.14 -23.03 0.04
CA ASP A 156 -18.90 -22.14 -0.84
C ASP A 156 -18.18 -21.90 -2.18
N LYS A 157 -18.94 -21.64 -3.25
CA LYS A 157 -18.46 -21.36 -4.62
C LYS A 157 -17.47 -20.20 -4.66
N HIS A 158 -17.67 -19.19 -3.83
CA HIS A 158 -16.86 -17.96 -3.80
C HIS A 158 -15.79 -17.94 -2.71
N PHE A 159 -15.71 -18.99 -1.89
CA PHE A 159 -14.71 -19.16 -0.85
C PHE A 159 -13.71 -20.23 -1.29
N THR A 160 -12.76 -19.84 -2.13
CA THR A 160 -11.73 -20.75 -2.65
C THR A 160 -10.41 -20.59 -1.89
N PRO A 161 -9.49 -21.57 -1.97
CA PRO A 161 -8.17 -21.44 -1.35
C PRO A 161 -7.37 -20.24 -1.87
N TYR A 162 -7.60 -19.81 -3.11
CA TYR A 162 -6.84 -18.75 -3.76
C TYR A 162 -7.44 -17.35 -3.56
N TYR A 163 -8.77 -17.28 -3.53
CA TYR A 163 -9.51 -16.04 -3.34
C TYR A 163 -10.79 -16.30 -2.56
N ILE A 164 -11.20 -15.30 -1.78
CA ILE A 164 -12.47 -15.27 -1.07
C ILE A 164 -13.19 -14.00 -1.49
N LEU A 165 -14.44 -14.14 -1.91
CA LEU A 165 -15.32 -13.04 -2.26
C LEU A 165 -16.58 -13.13 -1.40
N GLY A 166 -16.93 -12.04 -0.72
CA GLY A 166 -18.08 -12.02 0.17
C GLY A 166 -18.50 -10.61 0.57
N ARG A 167 -19.67 -10.51 1.20
CA ARG A 167 -20.23 -9.25 1.69
C ARG A 167 -19.71 -8.97 3.09
N ILE A 168 -19.23 -7.77 3.33
CA ILE A 168 -18.65 -7.35 4.60
C ILE A 168 -19.76 -7.16 5.62
N THR A 169 -19.68 -7.89 6.72
CA THR A 169 -20.65 -7.78 7.81
C THR A 169 -20.12 -6.95 8.98
N ASP A 170 -18.82 -7.04 9.23
CA ASP A 170 -18.18 -6.30 10.31
C ASP A 170 -16.70 -5.99 10.01
N ILE A 171 -16.20 -4.92 10.62
CA ILE A 171 -14.80 -4.48 10.50
C ILE A 171 -14.30 -4.08 11.89
N GLU A 172 -13.41 -4.90 12.45
CA GLU A 172 -12.80 -4.65 13.74
C GLU A 172 -11.42 -4.01 13.57
N ARG A 173 -11.23 -2.82 14.15
CA ARG A 173 -9.93 -2.16 14.20
C ARG A 173 -9.13 -2.62 15.42
N ARG A 174 -7.90 -3.08 15.19
CA ARG A 174 -6.97 -3.53 16.22
C ARG A 174 -5.59 -2.90 16.02
N THR A 175 -4.79 -2.94 17.07
CA THR A 175 -3.39 -2.52 17.05
C THR A 175 -2.52 -3.74 17.34
N ALA A 176 -1.48 -3.94 16.53
CA ALA A 176 -0.57 -5.06 16.67
C ALA A 176 0.20 -4.94 17.98
N GLY A 177 0.04 -5.96 18.83
CA GLY A 177 0.87 -6.14 20.02
C GLY A 177 2.30 -6.59 19.67
N PRO A 178 3.08 -6.98 20.69
CA PRO A 178 4.43 -7.50 20.49
C PRO A 178 4.44 -8.70 19.52
N PRO A 179 5.46 -8.84 18.67
CA PRO A 179 5.53 -9.92 17.67
C PRO A 179 5.65 -11.33 18.27
N GLU A 180 5.96 -11.43 19.56
CA GLU A 180 6.06 -12.69 20.31
C GLU A 180 4.68 -13.19 20.80
N GLU A 181 3.64 -12.37 20.70
CA GLU A 181 2.28 -12.68 21.15
C GLU A 181 1.35 -12.93 19.94
N PRO A 182 1.10 -14.19 19.55
CA PRO A 182 0.27 -14.50 18.38
C PRO A 182 -1.21 -14.13 18.58
N GLU A 183 -1.66 -13.98 19.83
CA GLU A 183 -3.04 -13.59 20.15
C GLU A 183 -3.29 -12.11 19.82
N SER A 184 -2.33 -11.23 20.10
CA SER A 184 -2.42 -9.79 19.83
C SER A 184 -1.86 -9.40 18.46
N ASN A 185 -1.05 -10.28 17.85
CA ASN A 185 -0.43 -10.04 16.55
C ASN A 185 -0.34 -11.32 15.68
N PRO A 186 -1.48 -11.88 15.24
CA PRO A 186 -1.52 -13.11 14.45
C PRO A 186 -0.92 -12.94 13.03
N TYR A 187 -0.74 -11.70 12.58
CA TYR A 187 -0.27 -11.37 11.23
C TYR A 187 1.21 -10.95 11.18
N HIS A 188 1.94 -11.06 12.30
CA HIS A 188 3.36 -10.71 12.41
C HIS A 188 3.68 -9.29 11.93
N LEU A 189 2.81 -8.34 12.27
CA LEU A 189 2.99 -6.92 11.96
C LEU A 189 4.00 -6.29 12.93
N PRO A 190 4.63 -5.16 12.58
CA PRO A 190 5.39 -4.39 13.55
C PRO A 190 4.50 -3.94 14.72
N GLU A 191 5.02 -3.97 15.94
CA GLU A 191 4.30 -3.52 17.13
C GLU A 191 3.81 -2.06 16.97
N GLY A 192 2.59 -1.79 17.44
CA GLY A 192 1.95 -0.48 17.36
C GLY A 192 1.29 -0.18 16.00
N VAL A 193 1.36 -1.08 15.03
CA VAL A 193 0.70 -0.92 13.74
C VAL A 193 -0.80 -1.19 13.84
N GLU A 194 -1.62 -0.27 13.35
CA GLU A 194 -3.06 -0.49 13.20
C GLU A 194 -3.36 -1.42 12.01
N PHE A 195 -4.32 -2.33 12.22
CA PHE A 195 -4.85 -3.24 11.21
C PHE A 195 -6.35 -3.47 11.43
N CYS A 196 -7.03 -3.93 10.39
CA CYS A 196 -8.44 -4.27 10.43
C CYS A 196 -8.63 -5.78 10.25
N VAL A 197 -9.51 -6.38 11.03
CA VAL A 197 -10.04 -7.73 10.83
C VAL A 197 -11.43 -7.60 10.24
N VAL A 198 -11.67 -8.21 9.08
CA VAL A 198 -12.89 -8.07 8.30
C VAL A 198 -13.65 -9.39 8.32
N TYR A 199 -14.93 -9.31 8.66
CA TYR A 199 -15.86 -10.43 8.66
C TYR A 199 -16.70 -10.40 7.39
N LEU A 200 -16.88 -11.58 6.79
CA LEU A 200 -17.60 -11.76 5.54
C LEU A 200 -18.72 -12.78 5.67
N GLU A 201 -19.78 -12.55 4.90
CA GLU A 201 -20.80 -13.53 4.56
C GLU A 201 -20.71 -13.92 3.08
N SER A 202 -21.19 -15.13 2.77
CA SER A 202 -21.25 -15.60 1.39
C SER A 202 -22.33 -14.87 0.60
N ILE A 203 -21.99 -14.53 -0.64
CA ILE A 203 -22.90 -13.90 -1.62
C ILE A 203 -23.39 -14.91 -2.67
N ALA A 204 -23.17 -16.21 -2.47
CA ALA A 204 -23.53 -17.23 -3.45
C ALA A 204 -25.02 -17.22 -3.78
N GLU A 205 -25.89 -17.02 -2.78
CA GLU A 205 -27.34 -16.97 -2.97
C GLU A 205 -27.76 -15.75 -3.81
N GLU A 206 -27.13 -14.60 -3.59
CA GLU A 206 -27.38 -13.34 -4.32
C GLU A 206 -26.99 -13.44 -5.81
N LEU A 207 -26.00 -14.28 -6.13
CA LEU A 207 -25.52 -14.46 -7.50
C LEU A 207 -26.24 -15.58 -8.27
N THR A 208 -26.93 -16.50 -7.57
CA THR A 208 -27.71 -17.57 -8.22
C THR A 208 -29.00 -17.08 -8.89
N GLU A 209 -29.53 -15.92 -8.51
CA GLU A 209 -30.76 -15.37 -9.09
C GLU A 209 -30.59 -14.89 -10.55
N PHE A 210 -29.35 -14.81 -11.05
CA PHE A 210 -29.04 -14.38 -12.42
C PHE A 210 -28.82 -15.54 -13.40
N GLU A 211 -28.83 -16.79 -12.96
CA GLU A 211 -28.78 -17.98 -13.83
C GLU A 211 -30.21 -18.44 -14.24
N VAL A 212 -31.06 -17.53 -14.76
CA VAL A 212 -32.37 -17.89 -15.35
C VAL A 212 -32.71 -17.03 -16.57
N GLU A 213 -32.21 -17.44 -17.75
CA GLU A 213 -32.92 -17.81 -19.01
C GLU A 213 -31.98 -17.83 -20.23
#